data_AF-A0A521ISM5-F1
#
_entry.id   AF-A0A521ISM5-F1
#
_cell.length_a   1.000
_cell.length_b   1.000
_cell.length_c   1.000
_cell.angle_alpha   90.00
_cell.angle_beta   90.00
_cell.angle_gamma   90.00
#
_symmetry.space_group_name_H-M   'P 1'
#
loop_
_entity.id
_entity.type
_entity.pdbx_description
1 polymer ?
#
loop_
_entity_poly.entity_id
_entity_poly.type
_entity_poly.pdbx_seq_one_letter_code
_entity_poly.pdbx_strand_id
1 'polypeptide(L)'
;MDYKARILYLREVLNKYNYEYYVLNNSSVSDAEYDSLMQELIALEKAHPDTFDKTSPSQRVGGFVASEFNKITHSSMMLSLANAFSADDLRDFDRRVRGVIKKDVIDYVVELKIDGLAMSLMYIDGKLSYAATRGDGEVGEDVTSNIVTIKSIPLTLKEEVSFEVRGEVFMPKKSWEELNAIREETGEALFANPRNAAAGSIRQLDSKIAASRKLDAFWYFLVDPLSLNIKTHYDALDYLRTLGFKVNDKIKLCKGIEEVIKHIEKVTLQRHDFPYEIDGIVVKVNDITKYDELGYTAKTPRWATAYKFPPEEVETVLEDIFFTVGRT
;
A
#
# COMPACT_ATOMS: atom_id res chain seq x y z
N MET A 1 22.99 24.44 21.42
CA MET A 1 23.18 23.29 20.52
C MET A 1 23.39 23.83 19.11
N ASP A 2 24.27 23.19 18.33
CA ASP A 2 24.32 23.41 16.88
C ASP A 2 22.93 23.10 16.30
N TYR A 3 22.34 24.07 15.58
CA TYR A 3 20.99 23.93 15.01
C TYR A 3 20.92 22.74 14.05
N LYS A 4 22.01 22.41 13.35
CA LYS A 4 22.08 21.25 12.46
C LYS A 4 21.93 19.95 13.23
N ALA A 5 22.66 19.81 14.33
CA ALA A 5 22.54 18.65 15.21
C ALA A 5 21.13 18.51 15.81
N ARG A 6 20.48 19.63 16.18
CA ARG A 6 19.10 19.61 16.67
C ARG A 6 18.10 19.20 15.60
N ILE A 7 18.22 19.71 14.38
CA ILE A 7 17.37 19.32 13.24
C ILE A 7 17.50 17.82 12.97
N LEU A 8 18.73 17.29 12.91
CA LEU A 8 18.97 15.87 12.68
C LEU A 8 18.33 15.00 13.77
N TYR A 9 18.52 15.38 15.04
CA TYR A 9 17.88 14.70 16.17
C TYR A 9 16.36 14.72 16.09
N LEU A 10 15.75 15.89 15.80
CA LEU A 10 14.29 16.01 15.67
C LEU A 10 13.75 15.15 14.54
N ARG A 11 14.44 15.11 13.40
CA ARG A 11 14.06 14.25 12.26
C ARG A 11 14.08 12.78 12.66
N GLU A 12 15.14 12.32 13.32
CA GLU A 12 15.28 10.93 13.77
C GLU A 12 14.16 10.54 14.73
N VAL A 13 13.94 11.36 15.77
CA VAL A 13 12.95 11.10 16.81
C VAL A 13 11.53 11.13 16.27
N LEU A 14 11.18 12.11 15.44
CA LEU A 14 9.85 12.19 14.81
C LEU A 14 9.60 11.03 13.85
N ASN A 15 10.62 10.58 13.11
CA ASN A 15 10.50 9.38 12.26
C ASN A 15 10.27 8.13 13.11
N LYS A 16 10.99 7.98 14.23
CA LYS A 16 10.78 6.89 15.19
C LYS A 16 9.35 6.89 15.74
N TYR A 17 8.84 8.04 16.18
CA TYR A 17 7.48 8.14 16.73
C TYR A 17 6.41 7.87 15.67
N ASN A 18 6.61 8.32 14.43
CA ASN A 18 5.72 7.95 13.33
C ASN A 18 5.69 6.43 13.10
N TYR A 19 6.85 5.78 13.12
CA TYR A 19 6.93 4.33 12.99
C TYR A 19 6.20 3.61 14.15
N GLU A 20 6.48 3.99 15.39
CA GLU A 20 5.84 3.43 16.58
C GLU A 20 4.31 3.59 16.54
N TYR A 21 3.82 4.78 16.23
CA TYR A 21 2.39 5.06 16.20
C TYR A 21 1.70 4.39 15.00
N TYR A 22 2.17 4.65 13.77
CA TYR A 22 1.43 4.28 12.56
C TYR A 22 1.74 2.87 12.05
N VAL A 23 2.90 2.31 12.39
CA VAL A 23 3.31 0.97 11.93
C VAL A 23 3.16 -0.05 13.04
N LEU A 24 3.67 0.23 14.25
CA LEU A 24 3.60 -0.70 15.37
C LEU A 24 2.31 -0.61 16.18
N ASN A 25 1.51 0.46 16.01
CA ASN A 25 0.36 0.79 16.85
C ASN A 25 0.73 0.82 18.35
N ASN A 26 1.93 1.31 18.67
CA ASN A 26 2.47 1.36 20.02
C ASN A 26 3.35 2.60 20.21
N SER A 27 2.72 3.76 20.38
CA SER A 27 3.41 5.04 20.57
C SER A 27 4.11 5.11 21.93
N SER A 28 5.38 5.53 21.95
CA SER A 28 6.11 5.82 23.20
C SER A 28 5.89 7.23 23.75
N VAL A 29 5.23 8.11 22.99
CA VAL A 29 4.97 9.51 23.36
C VAL A 29 3.51 9.90 23.19
N SER A 30 3.12 10.97 23.88
CA SER A 30 1.81 11.60 23.72
C SER A 30 1.73 12.46 22.45
N ASP A 31 0.51 12.68 21.94
CA ASP A 31 0.28 13.53 20.78
C ASP A 31 0.80 14.97 21.01
N ALA A 32 0.66 15.50 22.23
CA ALA A 32 1.14 16.84 22.58
C ALA A 32 2.67 16.97 22.53
N GLU A 33 3.40 15.93 22.96
CA GLU A 33 4.86 15.90 22.86
C GLU A 33 5.32 15.81 21.40
N TYR A 34 4.68 14.95 20.61
CA TYR A 34 4.96 14.84 19.18
C TYR A 34 4.74 16.18 18.46
N ASP A 35 3.61 16.83 18.70
CA ASP A 35 3.26 18.10 18.07
C ASP A 35 4.24 19.22 18.45
N SER A 36 4.68 19.26 19.71
CA SER A 36 5.69 20.22 20.17
C SER A 36 7.02 20.05 19.44
N LEU A 37 7.51 18.82 19.28
CA LEU A 37 8.75 18.52 18.56
C LEU A 37 8.63 18.81 17.06
N MET A 38 7.47 18.52 16.46
CA MET A 38 7.20 18.84 15.07
C MET A 38 7.19 20.35 14.82
N GLN A 39 6.56 21.13 15.70
CA GLN A 39 6.57 22.60 15.61
C GLN A 39 7.98 23.16 15.75
N GLU A 40 8.80 22.60 16.64
CA GLU A 40 10.21 22.98 16.77
C GLU A 40 10.98 22.71 15.47
N LEU A 41 10.82 21.52 14.87
CA LEU A 41 11.47 21.16 13.61
C LEU A 41 11.08 22.12 12.48
N ILE A 42 9.78 22.39 12.33
CA ILE A 42 9.27 23.32 11.31
C ILE A 42 9.86 24.72 11.50
N ALA A 43 9.92 25.22 12.73
CA ALA A 43 10.48 26.53 13.03
C ALA A 43 11.97 26.61 12.69
N LEU A 44 12.74 25.57 13.04
CA LEU A 44 14.18 25.49 12.75
C LEU A 44 14.46 25.42 11.25
N GLU A 45 13.78 24.55 10.51
CA GLU A 45 13.98 24.42 9.05
C GLU A 45 13.54 25.68 8.29
N LYS A 46 12.51 26.39 8.79
CA LYS A 46 12.10 27.68 8.23
C LYS A 46 13.15 28.77 8.47
N ALA A 47 13.81 28.77 9.63
CA ALA A 47 14.87 29.71 9.96
C ALA A 47 16.19 29.40 9.24
N HIS A 48 16.40 28.14 8.83
CA HIS A 48 17.63 27.65 8.19
C HIS A 48 17.34 26.90 6.87
N PRO A 49 16.97 27.60 5.78
CA PRO A 49 16.61 26.96 4.50
C PRO A 49 17.72 26.11 3.87
N ASP A 50 18.99 26.34 4.23
CA ASP A 50 20.14 25.54 3.80
C ASP A 50 20.10 24.09 4.30
N THR A 51 19.26 23.82 5.29
CA THR A 51 19.06 22.47 5.86
C THR A 51 17.94 21.69 5.18
N PHE A 52 17.33 22.22 4.11
CA PHE A 52 16.22 21.58 3.41
C PHE A 52 16.52 20.11 3.06
N ASP A 53 15.55 19.26 3.36
CA ASP A 53 15.60 17.83 3.05
C ASP A 53 14.20 17.37 2.67
N LYS A 54 14.07 16.85 1.45
CA LYS A 54 12.80 16.32 0.92
C LYS A 54 12.27 15.14 1.73
N THR A 55 13.10 14.50 2.56
CA THR A 55 12.75 13.39 3.43
C THR A 55 12.51 13.79 4.89
N SER A 56 12.51 15.09 5.19
CA SER A 56 12.21 15.58 6.55
C SER A 56 10.75 15.30 6.95
N PRO A 57 10.46 14.91 8.21
CA PRO A 57 9.10 14.76 8.72
C PRO A 57 8.24 16.03 8.60
N SER A 58 8.86 17.22 8.56
CA SER A 58 8.16 18.48 8.35
C SER A 58 7.44 18.54 7.00
N GLN A 59 7.94 17.82 5.99
CA GLN A 59 7.34 17.79 4.64
C GLN A 59 5.97 17.10 4.64
N ARG A 60 5.64 16.33 5.69
CA ARG A 60 4.37 15.60 5.80
C ARG A 60 3.15 16.49 5.97
N VAL A 61 3.32 17.75 6.38
CA VAL A 61 2.20 18.72 6.46
C VAL A 61 1.69 19.13 5.06
N GLY A 62 2.42 18.76 4.01
CA GLY A 62 2.14 19.16 2.63
C GLY A 62 2.45 20.63 2.38
N GLY A 63 1.79 21.18 1.36
CA GLY A 63 1.94 22.59 0.94
C GLY A 63 2.66 22.76 -0.39
N PHE A 64 3.11 21.66 -0.98
CA PHE A 64 3.45 21.64 -2.39
C PHE A 64 2.16 21.62 -3.23
N VAL A 65 2.07 22.56 -4.17
CA VAL A 65 0.99 22.64 -5.16
C VAL A 65 1.58 22.36 -6.54
N ALA A 66 1.26 21.20 -7.09
CA ALA A 66 1.68 20.82 -8.44
C ALA A 66 0.83 21.55 -9.49
N SER A 67 1.41 21.87 -10.64
CA SER A 67 0.65 22.29 -11.82
C SER A 67 0.01 21.10 -12.53
N GLU A 68 0.71 19.97 -12.56
CA GLU A 68 0.29 18.71 -13.17
C GLU A 68 1.09 17.54 -12.57
N PHE A 69 0.67 16.31 -12.87
CA PHE A 69 1.43 15.11 -12.51
C PHE A 69 2.34 14.67 -13.66
N ASN A 70 3.64 14.57 -13.38
CA ASN A 70 4.61 14.02 -14.32
C ASN A 70 4.38 12.51 -14.51
N LYS A 71 4.82 11.98 -15.65
CA LYS A 71 4.78 10.54 -15.90
C LYS A 71 6.07 9.87 -15.48
N ILE A 72 5.97 8.70 -14.86
CA ILE A 72 7.10 7.84 -14.48
C ILE A 72 6.92 6.48 -15.13
N THR A 73 7.95 6.03 -15.85
CA THR A 73 8.03 4.65 -16.34
C THR A 73 8.56 3.76 -15.23
N HIS A 74 7.82 2.69 -14.90
CA HIS A 74 8.20 1.74 -13.87
C HIS A 74 9.42 0.91 -14.32
N SER A 75 10.29 0.53 -13.38
CA SER A 75 11.48 -0.28 -13.70
C SER A 75 11.11 -1.69 -14.20
N SER A 76 9.95 -2.18 -13.78
CA SER A 76 9.31 -3.40 -14.25
C SER A 76 7.80 -3.19 -14.32
N MET A 77 7.10 -3.92 -15.18
CA MET A 77 5.64 -3.73 -15.29
C MET A 77 4.90 -4.06 -13.99
N MET A 78 3.95 -3.22 -13.62
CA MET A 78 2.96 -3.46 -12.57
C MET A 78 1.76 -4.22 -13.14
N LEU A 79 1.81 -5.54 -13.05
CA LEU A 79 0.78 -6.43 -13.56
C LEU A 79 -0.45 -6.52 -12.65
N SER A 80 -1.56 -7.00 -13.21
CA SER A 80 -2.74 -7.40 -12.45
C SER A 80 -2.60 -8.84 -11.96
N LEU A 81 -3.55 -9.31 -11.13
CA LEU A 81 -3.63 -10.71 -10.71
C LEU A 81 -4.73 -11.46 -11.45
N ALA A 82 -4.51 -12.75 -11.72
CA ALA A 82 -5.58 -13.63 -12.18
C ALA A 82 -6.56 -13.89 -11.03
N ASN A 83 -7.86 -13.91 -11.32
CA ASN A 83 -8.90 -14.12 -10.31
C ASN A 83 -9.19 -15.62 -10.14
N ALA A 84 -9.49 -16.00 -8.89
CA ALA A 84 -10.12 -17.24 -8.48
C ALA A 84 -11.42 -16.88 -7.75
N PHE A 85 -12.50 -17.63 -7.99
CA PHE A 85 -13.81 -17.36 -7.38
C PHE A 85 -14.29 -18.53 -6.50
N SER A 86 -13.59 -19.66 -6.55
CA SER A 86 -13.92 -20.87 -5.81
C SER A 86 -12.68 -21.56 -5.24
N ALA A 87 -12.89 -22.50 -4.32
CA ALA A 87 -11.82 -23.36 -3.83
C ALA A 87 -11.23 -24.25 -4.95
N ASP A 88 -12.05 -24.63 -5.93
CA ASP A 88 -11.59 -25.45 -7.06
C ASP A 88 -10.71 -24.64 -8.02
N ASP A 89 -10.98 -23.35 -8.22
CA ASP A 89 -10.08 -22.46 -8.97
C ASP A 89 -8.69 -22.38 -8.30
N LEU A 90 -8.65 -22.35 -6.96
CA LEU A 90 -7.41 -22.36 -6.19
C LEU A 90 -6.66 -23.70 -6.33
N ARG A 91 -7.37 -24.83 -6.29
CA ARG A 91 -6.78 -26.16 -6.54
C ARG A 91 -6.24 -26.29 -7.96
N ASP A 92 -6.92 -25.70 -8.93
CA ASP A 92 -6.46 -25.66 -10.31
C ASP A 92 -5.21 -24.77 -10.48
N PHE A 93 -5.15 -23.64 -9.77
CA PHE A 93 -3.93 -22.82 -9.67
C PHE A 93 -2.76 -23.63 -9.10
N ASP A 94 -2.96 -24.28 -7.97
CA ASP A 94 -1.95 -25.15 -7.35
C ASP A 94 -1.49 -26.28 -8.29
N ARG A 95 -2.42 -26.95 -8.97
CA ARG A 95 -2.09 -28.01 -9.94
C ARG A 95 -1.16 -27.50 -11.04
N ARG A 96 -1.39 -26.29 -11.56
CA ARG A 96 -0.52 -25.67 -12.58
C ARG A 96 0.86 -25.34 -12.02
N VAL A 97 0.92 -24.76 -10.82
CA VAL A 97 2.18 -24.40 -10.15
C VAL A 97 3.03 -25.65 -9.89
N ARG A 98 2.45 -26.69 -9.31
CA ARG A 98 3.12 -27.98 -9.06
C ARG A 98 3.59 -28.65 -10.35
N GLY A 99 2.78 -28.55 -11.40
CA GLY A 99 3.12 -29.07 -12.73
C GLY A 99 4.39 -28.46 -13.32
N VAL A 100 4.68 -27.20 -13.00
CA VAL A 100 5.91 -26.50 -13.42
C VAL A 100 7.05 -26.84 -12.46
N ILE A 101 6.91 -26.54 -11.17
CA ILE A 101 7.96 -26.66 -10.15
C ILE A 101 8.39 -28.12 -9.89
N LYS A 102 7.55 -29.11 -10.26
CA LYS A 102 7.75 -30.54 -9.99
C LYS A 102 7.89 -30.87 -8.51
N LYS A 103 7.03 -30.26 -7.68
CA LYS A 103 6.96 -30.50 -6.22
C LYS A 103 5.53 -30.83 -5.82
N ASP A 104 5.36 -31.77 -4.89
CA ASP A 104 4.04 -32.24 -4.46
C ASP A 104 3.29 -31.24 -3.56
N VAL A 105 4.04 -30.47 -2.77
CA VAL A 105 3.49 -29.47 -1.84
C VAL A 105 4.21 -28.15 -2.03
N ILE A 106 3.46 -27.09 -2.31
CA ILE A 106 3.98 -25.73 -2.49
C ILE A 106 3.65 -24.92 -1.25
N ASP A 107 4.62 -24.13 -0.80
CA ASP A 107 4.39 -23.16 0.27
C ASP A 107 3.86 -21.87 -0.37
N TYR A 108 2.79 -21.33 0.22
CA TYR A 108 2.12 -20.14 -0.26
C TYR A 108 2.09 -19.07 0.84
N VAL A 109 2.26 -17.82 0.45
CA VAL A 109 1.96 -16.68 1.31
C VAL A 109 0.56 -16.17 0.97
N VAL A 110 -0.28 -16.09 1.99
CA VAL A 110 -1.64 -15.60 1.91
C VAL A 110 -1.70 -14.21 2.53
N GLU A 111 -2.25 -13.25 1.79
CA GLU A 111 -2.30 -11.84 2.16
C GLU A 111 -3.70 -11.27 1.90
N LEU A 112 -4.12 -10.28 2.68
CA LEU A 112 -5.37 -9.58 2.41
C LEU A 112 -5.25 -8.76 1.13
N LYS A 113 -6.27 -8.83 0.27
CA LYS A 113 -6.34 -7.99 -0.92
C LYS A 113 -6.95 -6.65 -0.53
N ILE A 114 -6.08 -5.70 -0.16
CA ILE A 114 -6.47 -4.35 0.26
C ILE A 114 -7.19 -3.64 -0.89
N ASP A 115 -8.34 -3.02 -0.59
CA ASP A 115 -9.09 -2.25 -1.57
C ASP A 115 -8.63 -0.78 -1.57
N GLY A 116 -7.65 -0.47 -2.42
CA GLY A 116 -7.09 0.87 -2.52
C GLY A 116 -6.54 1.19 -3.90
N LEU A 117 -5.38 1.85 -3.91
CA LEU A 117 -4.64 2.21 -5.11
C LEU A 117 -3.22 1.66 -5.02
N ALA A 118 -2.88 0.78 -5.97
CA ALA A 118 -1.53 0.27 -6.14
C ALA A 118 -0.52 1.42 -6.35
N MET A 119 0.57 1.34 -5.58
CA MET A 119 1.62 2.35 -5.50
C MET A 119 2.98 1.68 -5.63
N SER A 120 3.90 2.34 -6.34
CA SER A 120 5.31 1.96 -6.41
C SER A 120 6.16 3.07 -5.78
N LEU A 121 7.08 2.69 -4.90
CA LEU A 121 8.06 3.60 -4.31
C LEU A 121 9.46 3.18 -4.72
N MET A 122 10.24 4.14 -5.20
CA MET A 122 11.66 3.95 -5.47
C MET A 122 12.48 4.57 -4.34
N TYR A 123 13.34 3.78 -3.73
CA TYR A 123 14.34 4.26 -2.78
C TYR A 123 15.72 4.23 -3.43
N ILE A 124 16.51 5.28 -3.18
CA ILE A 124 17.92 5.38 -3.58
C ILE A 124 18.72 5.71 -2.33
N ASP A 125 19.70 4.88 -2.01
CA ASP A 125 20.59 5.00 -0.84
C ASP A 125 19.78 5.20 0.46
N GLY A 126 18.71 4.40 0.61
CA GLY A 126 17.82 4.46 1.77
C GLY A 126 16.87 5.64 1.79
N LYS A 127 16.84 6.53 0.78
CA LYS A 127 15.95 7.71 0.75
C LYS A 127 14.87 7.56 -0.30
N LEU A 128 13.64 7.97 0.04
CA LEU A 128 12.55 8.02 -0.92
C LEU A 128 12.93 8.94 -2.09
N SER A 129 13.04 8.36 -3.29
CA SER A 129 13.37 9.08 -4.50
C SER A 129 12.11 9.64 -5.15
N TYR A 130 11.19 8.75 -5.50
CA TYR A 130 9.88 9.08 -6.08
C TYR A 130 8.83 8.02 -5.71
N ALA A 131 7.57 8.38 -5.90
CA ALA A 131 6.42 7.49 -5.80
C ALA A 131 5.53 7.61 -7.03
N ALA A 132 5.11 6.49 -7.60
CA ALA A 132 4.32 6.45 -8.82
C ALA A 132 3.06 5.61 -8.66
N THR A 133 1.94 6.11 -9.19
CA THR A 133 0.71 5.32 -9.33
C THR A 133 0.93 4.19 -10.33
N ARG A 134 0.07 3.16 -10.32
CA ARG A 134 0.15 2.09 -11.32
C ARG A 134 0.00 2.58 -12.77
N GLY A 135 -0.93 3.50 -13.01
CA GLY A 135 -1.36 3.89 -14.36
C GLY A 135 -1.81 2.68 -15.19
N ASP A 136 -1.22 2.52 -16.38
CA ASP A 136 -1.48 1.39 -17.29
C ASP A 136 -0.65 0.13 -16.96
N GLY A 137 0.23 0.21 -15.97
CA GLY A 137 1.14 -0.84 -15.55
C GLY A 137 2.57 -0.63 -16.03
N GLU A 138 2.80 0.15 -17.08
CA GLU A 138 4.13 0.53 -17.56
C GLU A 138 4.48 1.96 -17.16
N VAL A 139 3.51 2.87 -17.28
CA VAL A 139 3.65 4.29 -16.96
C VAL A 139 2.62 4.72 -15.92
N GLY A 140 3.13 5.28 -14.83
CA GLY A 140 2.38 5.87 -13.73
C GLY A 140 2.44 7.39 -13.69
N GLU A 141 1.70 7.97 -12.75
CA GLU A 141 1.78 9.39 -12.37
C GLU A 141 2.70 9.55 -11.15
N ASP A 142 3.62 10.50 -11.20
CA ASP A 142 4.44 10.91 -10.05
C ASP A 142 3.55 11.58 -9.00
N VAL A 143 3.36 10.92 -7.88
CA VAL A 143 2.55 11.39 -6.74
C VAL A 143 3.39 11.56 -5.48
N THR A 144 4.71 11.76 -5.63
CA THR A 144 5.67 11.83 -4.51
C THR A 144 5.27 12.85 -3.45
N SER A 145 4.79 14.04 -3.86
CA SER A 145 4.35 15.09 -2.94
C SER A 145 3.19 14.66 -2.04
N ASN A 146 2.28 13.84 -2.56
CA ASN A 146 1.13 13.35 -1.80
C ASN A 146 1.51 12.15 -0.94
N ILE A 147 2.38 11.28 -1.45
CA ILE A 147 2.87 10.10 -0.73
C ILE A 147 3.69 10.48 0.51
N VAL A 148 4.50 11.55 0.42
CA VAL A 148 5.23 12.08 1.58
C VAL A 148 4.30 12.41 2.75
N THR A 149 3.04 12.76 2.51
CA THR A 149 2.08 13.10 3.58
C THR A 149 1.61 11.89 4.41
N ILE A 150 1.78 10.66 3.90
CA ILE A 150 1.32 9.44 4.55
C ILE A 150 2.30 9.00 5.63
N LYS A 151 1.91 9.17 6.89
CA LYS A 151 2.78 9.01 8.06
C LYS A 151 3.35 7.61 8.27
N SER A 152 2.68 6.57 7.77
CA SER A 152 3.15 5.17 7.84
C SER A 152 4.24 4.80 6.82
N ILE A 153 4.51 5.67 5.84
CA ILE A 153 5.53 5.42 4.80
C ILE A 153 6.89 5.95 5.26
N PRO A 154 7.95 5.12 5.40
CA PRO A 154 9.26 5.62 5.80
C PRO A 154 9.86 6.51 4.70
N LEU A 155 10.24 7.75 5.00
CA LEU A 155 10.91 8.63 4.02
C LEU A 155 12.42 8.34 3.91
N THR A 156 12.97 7.77 4.98
CA THR A 156 14.34 7.28 5.08
C THR A 156 14.31 5.90 5.72
N LEU A 157 15.08 4.97 5.15
CA LEU A 157 15.25 3.60 5.63
C LEU A 157 16.40 3.53 6.63
N LYS A 158 16.44 2.45 7.41
CA LYS A 158 17.52 2.19 8.37
C LYS A 158 18.83 1.76 7.70
N GLU A 159 18.77 1.42 6.43
CA GLU A 159 19.89 0.91 5.64
C GLU A 159 19.99 1.72 4.34
N GLU A 160 21.23 1.96 3.87
CA GLU A 160 21.50 2.65 2.60
C GLU A 160 21.35 1.69 1.42
N VAL A 161 20.10 1.31 1.14
CA VAL A 161 19.73 0.36 0.09
C VAL A 161 18.86 1.02 -0.97
N SER A 162 18.98 0.55 -2.20
CA SER A 162 18.24 1.05 -3.36
C SER A 162 17.35 -0.05 -3.93
N PHE A 163 16.04 0.15 -3.92
CA PHE A 163 15.07 -0.80 -4.46
C PHE A 163 13.72 -0.16 -4.78
N GLU A 164 12.93 -0.87 -5.59
CA GLU A 164 11.51 -0.58 -5.78
C GLU A 164 10.65 -1.49 -4.88
N VAL A 165 9.72 -0.88 -4.14
CA VAL A 165 8.72 -1.59 -3.34
C VAL A 165 7.32 -1.20 -3.77
N ARG A 166 6.42 -2.18 -3.79
CA ARG A 166 5.02 -2.02 -4.19
C ARG A 166 4.08 -2.34 -3.05
N GLY A 167 3.01 -1.57 -3.00
CA GLY A 167 2.03 -1.61 -1.95
C GLY A 167 0.69 -1.05 -2.41
N GLU A 168 -0.26 -1.04 -1.49
CA GLU A 168 -1.56 -0.42 -1.68
C GLU A 168 -1.69 0.77 -0.74
N VAL A 169 -1.98 1.94 -1.29
CA VAL A 169 -2.44 3.09 -0.50
C VAL A 169 -3.95 2.98 -0.37
N PHE A 170 -4.47 3.08 0.85
CA PHE A 170 -5.88 2.94 1.14
C PHE A 170 -6.37 4.00 2.13
N MET A 171 -7.68 4.15 2.21
CA MET A 171 -8.33 5.00 3.20
C MET A 171 -8.92 4.12 4.31
N PRO A 172 -8.48 4.25 5.57
CA PRO A 172 -9.12 3.57 6.69
C PRO A 172 -10.62 3.90 6.76
N LYS A 173 -11.45 2.95 7.23
CA LYS A 173 -12.92 3.13 7.34
C LYS A 173 -13.29 4.38 8.13
N LYS A 174 -12.64 4.58 9.29
CA LYS A 174 -12.84 5.76 10.13
C LYS A 174 -12.52 7.07 9.39
N SER A 175 -11.41 7.13 8.66
CA SER A 175 -11.03 8.32 7.88
C SER A 175 -12.05 8.60 6.76
N TRP A 176 -12.61 7.54 6.16
CA TRP A 176 -13.64 7.66 5.13
C TRP A 176 -14.98 8.16 5.70
N GLU A 177 -15.40 7.64 6.85
CA GLU A 177 -16.59 8.10 7.57
C GLU A 177 -16.48 9.58 7.97
N GLU A 178 -15.35 9.98 8.58
CA GLU A 178 -15.06 11.38 8.92
C GLU A 178 -15.11 12.27 7.68
N LEU A 179 -14.56 11.80 6.55
CA LEU A 179 -14.56 12.57 5.31
C LEU A 179 -15.96 12.73 4.71
N ASN A 180 -16.76 11.68 4.70
CA ASN A 180 -18.13 11.77 4.19
C ASN A 180 -19.00 12.65 5.08
N ALA A 181 -18.82 12.63 6.41
CA ALA A 181 -19.53 13.54 7.31
C ALA A 181 -19.22 15.02 6.98
N ILE A 182 -17.96 15.37 6.75
CA ILE A 182 -17.57 16.73 6.34
C ILE A 182 -18.22 17.11 5.00
N ARG A 183 -18.26 16.18 4.03
CA ARG A 183 -18.85 16.43 2.71
C ARG A 183 -20.36 16.59 2.77
N GLU A 184 -21.03 15.84 3.64
CA GLU A 184 -22.46 16.00 3.89
C GLU A 184 -22.77 17.38 4.46
N GLU A 185 -21.99 17.83 5.44
CA GLU A 185 -22.12 19.18 6.03
C GLU A 185 -21.89 20.30 5.01
N THR A 186 -20.99 20.10 4.04
CA THR A 186 -20.70 21.10 3.00
C THR A 186 -21.56 20.96 1.74
N GLY A 187 -22.48 19.98 1.69
CA GLY A 187 -23.34 19.72 0.52
C GLY A 187 -22.60 19.15 -0.70
N GLU A 188 -21.41 18.57 -0.50
CA GLU A 188 -20.65 17.89 -1.54
C GLU A 188 -21.13 16.44 -1.75
N ALA A 189 -20.96 15.90 -2.95
CA ALA A 189 -21.29 14.51 -3.24
C ALA A 189 -20.42 13.55 -2.41
N LEU A 190 -21.04 12.59 -1.72
CA LEU A 190 -20.35 11.60 -0.90
C LEU A 190 -19.50 10.64 -1.75
N PHE A 191 -18.41 10.12 -1.17
CA PHE A 191 -17.66 9.04 -1.78
C PHE A 191 -18.40 7.71 -1.59
N ALA A 192 -18.62 7.00 -2.69
CA ALA A 192 -19.32 5.71 -2.68
C ALA A 192 -18.56 4.60 -1.94
N ASN A 193 -17.22 4.63 -1.94
CA ASN A 193 -16.39 3.67 -1.22
C ASN A 193 -15.01 4.26 -0.85
N PRO A 194 -14.29 3.65 0.12
CA PRO A 194 -12.95 4.09 0.53
C PRO A 194 -11.91 4.09 -0.60
N ARG A 195 -12.00 3.14 -1.56
CA ARG A 195 -11.09 3.04 -2.70
C ARG A 195 -11.12 4.30 -3.56
N ASN A 196 -12.30 4.77 -3.93
CA ASN A 196 -12.50 5.98 -4.72
C ASN A 196 -12.05 7.22 -3.96
N ALA A 197 -12.32 7.27 -2.66
CA ALA A 197 -11.85 8.35 -1.79
C ALA A 197 -10.32 8.39 -1.71
N ALA A 198 -9.66 7.24 -1.58
CA ALA A 198 -8.20 7.14 -1.58
C ALA A 198 -7.59 7.58 -2.92
N ALA A 199 -8.13 7.10 -4.04
CA ALA A 199 -7.65 7.45 -5.37
C ALA A 199 -7.80 8.95 -5.67
N GLY A 200 -8.94 9.54 -5.31
CA GLY A 200 -9.17 10.99 -5.43
C GLY A 200 -8.25 11.81 -4.52
N SER A 201 -7.92 11.29 -3.34
CA SER A 201 -7.03 11.96 -2.37
C SER A 201 -5.56 11.95 -2.82
N ILE A 202 -5.09 10.86 -3.42
CA ILE A 202 -3.71 10.75 -3.95
C ILE A 202 -3.50 11.59 -5.20
N ARG A 203 -4.55 11.94 -5.94
CA ARG A 203 -4.48 12.75 -7.16
C ARG A 203 -4.81 14.22 -6.93
N GLN A 204 -4.58 14.72 -5.72
CA GLN A 204 -4.73 16.15 -5.42
C GLN A 204 -3.48 16.92 -5.84
N LEU A 205 -3.66 18.01 -6.58
CA LEU A 205 -2.54 18.89 -6.93
C LEU A 205 -1.96 19.59 -5.70
N ASP A 206 -2.80 19.94 -4.73
CA ASP A 206 -2.38 20.44 -3.42
C ASP A 206 -2.23 19.28 -2.43
N SER A 207 -0.99 19.01 -2.05
CA SER A 207 -0.63 17.99 -1.08
C SER A 207 -1.22 18.20 0.32
N LYS A 208 -1.64 19.42 0.69
CA LYS A 208 -2.38 19.65 1.95
C LYS A 208 -3.73 18.93 1.95
N ILE A 209 -4.36 18.84 0.78
CA ILE A 209 -5.62 18.12 0.65
C ILE A 209 -5.36 16.62 0.81
N ALA A 210 -4.27 16.08 0.28
CA ALA A 210 -3.92 14.67 0.51
C ALA A 210 -3.61 14.40 1.99
N ALA A 211 -2.84 15.29 2.64
CA ALA A 211 -2.46 15.18 4.05
C ALA A 211 -3.68 15.13 5.00
N SER A 212 -4.73 15.91 4.72
CA SER A 212 -5.92 15.96 5.57
C SER A 212 -6.78 14.69 5.51
N ARG A 213 -6.56 13.82 4.51
CA ARG A 213 -7.38 12.63 4.24
C ARG A 213 -6.97 11.43 5.08
N LYS A 214 -5.87 11.55 5.84
CA LYS A 214 -5.37 10.52 6.76
C LYS A 214 -5.29 9.14 6.10
N LEU A 215 -4.71 9.11 4.90
CA LEU A 215 -4.46 7.87 4.16
C LEU A 215 -3.43 7.01 4.90
N ASP A 216 -3.44 5.72 4.58
CA ASP A 216 -2.50 4.74 5.10
C ASP A 216 -2.04 3.80 3.96
N ALA A 217 -1.04 2.97 4.22
CA ALA A 217 -0.46 2.09 3.20
C ALA A 217 -0.02 0.75 3.77
N PHE A 218 -0.17 -0.32 2.98
CA PHE A 218 0.44 -1.62 3.23
C PHE A 218 1.35 -2.02 2.08
N TRP A 219 2.54 -2.49 2.41
CA TRP A 219 3.56 -2.91 1.44
C TRP A 219 3.60 -4.42 1.32
N TYR A 220 3.55 -4.93 0.09
CA TYR A 220 3.26 -6.34 -0.17
C TYR A 220 4.18 -6.98 -1.21
N PHE A 221 5.10 -6.25 -1.82
CA PHE A 221 6.00 -6.81 -2.84
C PHE A 221 7.28 -5.99 -3.01
N LEU A 222 8.41 -6.67 -2.88
CA LEU A 222 9.74 -6.16 -3.22
C LEU A 222 10.04 -6.60 -4.65
N VAL A 223 10.41 -5.67 -5.54
CA VAL A 223 10.47 -5.94 -7.00
C VAL A 223 11.64 -6.84 -7.37
N ASP A 224 12.82 -6.63 -6.79
CA ASP A 224 14.01 -7.44 -7.03
C ASP A 224 14.63 -7.92 -5.70
N PRO A 225 13.98 -8.87 -5.01
CA PRO A 225 14.45 -9.38 -3.72
C PRO A 225 15.68 -10.28 -3.88
N LEU A 226 15.88 -10.88 -5.06
CA LEU A 226 17.03 -11.76 -5.33
C LEU A 226 18.35 -10.98 -5.35
N SER A 227 18.35 -9.71 -5.79
CA SER A 227 19.52 -8.81 -5.68
C SER A 227 19.99 -8.60 -4.24
N LEU A 228 19.09 -8.78 -3.26
CA LEU A 228 19.35 -8.69 -1.83
C LEU A 228 19.55 -10.07 -1.18
N ASN A 229 19.74 -11.12 -1.98
CA ASN A 229 19.86 -12.51 -1.53
C ASN A 229 18.64 -13.03 -0.74
N ILE A 230 17.46 -12.46 -0.96
CA ILE A 230 16.20 -12.88 -0.37
C ILE A 230 15.49 -13.82 -1.35
N LYS A 231 15.23 -15.05 -0.90
CA LYS A 231 14.74 -16.13 -1.78
C LYS A 231 13.26 -16.45 -1.62
N THR A 232 12.64 -16.00 -0.54
CA THR A 232 11.21 -16.22 -0.29
C THR A 232 10.44 -14.92 -0.15
N HIS A 233 9.18 -14.96 -0.58
CA HIS A 233 8.28 -13.82 -0.50
C HIS A 233 7.99 -13.45 0.95
N TYR A 234 7.85 -14.45 1.83
CA TYR A 234 7.69 -14.23 3.26
C TYR A 234 8.90 -13.50 3.88
N ASP A 235 10.13 -13.91 3.54
CA ASP A 235 11.35 -13.24 4.01
C ASP A 235 11.46 -11.82 3.45
N ALA A 236 11.00 -11.58 2.21
CA ALA A 236 10.97 -10.23 1.64
C ALA A 236 10.04 -9.30 2.42
N LEU A 237 8.88 -9.80 2.84
CA LEU A 237 7.94 -9.06 3.69
C LEU A 237 8.53 -8.79 5.08
N ASP A 238 9.23 -9.76 5.68
CA ASP A 238 9.93 -9.57 6.95
C ASP A 238 11.05 -8.53 6.82
N TYR A 239 11.82 -8.55 5.74
CA TYR A 239 12.84 -7.54 5.45
C TYR A 239 12.23 -6.13 5.30
N LEU A 240 11.08 -6.00 4.63
CA LEU A 240 10.37 -4.72 4.57
C LEU A 240 9.97 -4.24 5.98
N ARG A 241 9.56 -5.13 6.89
CA ARG A 241 9.25 -4.77 8.29
C ARG A 241 10.49 -4.25 9.02
N THR A 242 11.67 -4.87 8.85
CA THR A 242 12.90 -4.42 9.53
C THR A 242 13.30 -3.02 9.11
N LEU A 243 13.11 -2.70 7.82
CA LEU A 243 13.36 -1.38 7.23
C LEU A 243 12.35 -0.29 7.62
N GLY A 244 11.22 -0.68 8.22
CA GLY A 244 10.24 0.25 8.76
C GLY A 244 8.94 0.35 7.96
N PHE A 245 8.74 -0.48 6.93
CA PHE A 245 7.50 -0.50 6.18
C PHE A 245 6.36 -1.14 6.99
N LYS A 246 5.17 -0.58 6.83
CA LYS A 246 3.93 -1.18 7.31
C LYS A 246 3.53 -2.35 6.41
N VAL A 247 3.76 -3.55 6.91
CA VAL A 247 3.32 -4.80 6.27
C VAL A 247 2.15 -5.34 7.06
N ASN A 248 1.10 -5.82 6.37
CA ASN A 248 -0.12 -6.29 7.01
C ASN A 248 0.18 -7.43 8.01
N ASP A 249 -0.48 -7.40 9.17
CA ASP A 249 -0.26 -8.34 10.27
C ASP A 249 -1.03 -9.67 10.09
N LYS A 250 -1.94 -9.74 9.11
CA LYS A 250 -2.74 -10.93 8.80
C LYS A 250 -2.10 -11.85 7.74
N ILE A 251 -0.85 -11.57 7.36
CA ILE A 251 -0.11 -12.42 6.43
C ILE A 251 0.12 -13.80 7.04
N LYS A 252 -0.10 -14.84 6.25
CA LYS A 252 0.10 -16.22 6.70
C LYS A 252 0.89 -17.03 5.68
N LEU A 253 1.93 -17.71 6.15
CA LEU A 253 2.59 -18.77 5.40
C LEU A 253 1.80 -20.07 5.56
N CYS A 254 1.38 -20.66 4.44
CA CYS A 254 0.56 -21.86 4.36
C CYS A 254 1.30 -22.96 3.58
N LYS A 255 1.25 -24.20 4.08
CA LYS A 255 1.83 -25.39 3.44
C LYS A 255 0.77 -26.10 2.61
N GLY A 256 0.79 -25.87 1.30
CA GLY A 256 -0.15 -26.44 0.35
C GLY A 256 -1.50 -25.71 0.28
N ILE A 257 -2.23 -25.99 -0.81
CA ILE A 257 -3.44 -25.23 -1.17
C ILE A 257 -4.61 -25.45 -0.20
N GLU A 258 -4.70 -26.61 0.44
CA GLU A 258 -5.79 -26.88 1.40
C GLU A 258 -5.64 -26.05 2.69
N GLU A 259 -4.41 -25.72 3.10
CA GLU A 259 -4.21 -24.79 4.21
C GLU A 259 -4.60 -23.36 3.81
N VAL A 260 -4.32 -22.96 2.56
CA VAL A 260 -4.75 -21.68 1.99
C VAL A 260 -6.28 -21.56 2.03
N ILE A 261 -6.99 -22.57 1.53
CA ILE A 261 -8.47 -22.59 1.48
C ILE A 261 -9.06 -22.45 2.89
N LYS A 262 -8.59 -23.25 3.86
CA LYS A 262 -9.03 -23.15 5.27
C LYS A 262 -8.77 -21.76 5.86
N HIS A 263 -7.66 -21.14 5.50
CA HIS A 263 -7.35 -19.80 5.97
C HIS A 263 -8.26 -18.74 5.34
N ILE A 264 -8.54 -18.86 4.04
CA ILE A 264 -9.48 -17.99 3.32
C ILE A 264 -10.85 -18.03 3.96
N GLU A 265 -11.38 -19.21 4.27
CA GLU A 265 -12.67 -19.37 4.96
C GLU A 265 -12.69 -18.62 6.30
N LYS A 266 -11.63 -18.77 7.11
CA LYS A 266 -11.51 -18.07 8.40
C LYS A 266 -11.48 -16.55 8.24
N VAL A 267 -10.67 -16.03 7.30
CA VAL A 267 -10.52 -14.59 7.07
C VAL A 267 -11.79 -13.98 6.50
N THR A 268 -12.51 -14.71 5.65
CA THR A 268 -13.77 -14.26 5.04
C THR A 268 -14.81 -13.92 6.11
N LEU A 269 -14.89 -14.72 7.17
CA LEU A 269 -15.79 -14.46 8.31
C LEU A 269 -15.43 -13.21 9.12
N GLN A 270 -14.17 -12.80 9.12
CA GLN A 270 -13.64 -11.67 9.89
C GLN A 270 -13.49 -10.39 9.07
N ARG A 271 -13.83 -10.42 7.77
CA ARG A 271 -13.50 -9.35 6.81
C ARG A 271 -14.07 -7.99 7.22
N HIS A 272 -15.25 -7.97 7.83
CA HIS A 272 -15.94 -6.74 8.21
C HIS A 272 -15.35 -6.09 9.46
N ASP A 273 -14.62 -6.85 10.29
CA ASP A 273 -14.01 -6.38 11.53
C ASP A 273 -12.74 -5.55 11.28
N PHE A 274 -12.17 -5.63 10.08
CA PHE A 274 -10.96 -4.89 9.76
C PHE A 274 -11.24 -3.38 9.64
N PRO A 275 -10.32 -2.51 10.11
CA PRO A 275 -10.47 -1.06 10.04
C PRO A 275 -10.25 -0.49 8.62
N TYR A 276 -10.17 -1.35 7.61
CA TYR A 276 -9.96 -1.06 6.20
C TYR A 276 -10.75 -2.04 5.34
N GLU A 277 -11.00 -1.68 4.09
CA GLU A 277 -11.71 -2.53 3.14
C GLU A 277 -10.77 -3.52 2.44
N ILE A 278 -11.31 -4.72 2.20
CA ILE A 278 -10.64 -5.77 1.44
C ILE A 278 -11.61 -6.36 0.41
N ASP A 279 -11.14 -6.59 -0.81
CA ASP A 279 -11.97 -7.10 -1.92
C ASP A 279 -11.60 -8.55 -2.30
N GLY A 280 -10.85 -9.24 -1.44
CA GLY A 280 -10.44 -10.62 -1.61
C GLY A 280 -9.20 -10.97 -0.79
N ILE A 281 -8.55 -12.05 -1.22
CA ILE A 281 -7.31 -12.58 -0.64
C ILE A 281 -6.33 -12.87 -1.78
N VAL A 282 -5.07 -12.52 -1.61
CA VAL A 282 -4.00 -12.82 -2.56
C VAL A 282 -3.23 -14.04 -2.08
N VAL A 283 -2.98 -14.97 -3.00
CA VAL A 283 -2.19 -16.19 -2.77
C VAL A 283 -0.98 -16.12 -3.68
N LYS A 284 0.23 -16.12 -3.11
CA LYS A 284 1.50 -16.07 -3.85
C LYS A 284 2.35 -17.29 -3.53
N VAL A 285 3.00 -17.88 -4.53
CA VAL A 285 4.04 -18.90 -4.31
C VAL A 285 5.13 -18.29 -3.44
N ASN A 286 5.54 -18.96 -2.37
CA ASN A 286 6.51 -18.39 -1.45
C ASN A 286 7.94 -18.36 -2.04
N ASP A 287 8.32 -19.36 -2.83
CA ASP A 287 9.66 -19.47 -3.41
C ASP A 287 9.82 -18.55 -4.63
N ILE A 288 10.54 -17.44 -4.46
CA ILE A 288 10.74 -16.42 -5.50
C ILE A 288 11.66 -16.94 -6.60
N THR A 289 12.56 -17.89 -6.29
CA THR A 289 13.48 -18.46 -7.29
C THR A 289 12.74 -19.21 -8.40
N LYS A 290 11.44 -19.48 -8.21
CA LYS A 290 10.54 -20.13 -9.17
C LYS A 290 9.71 -19.17 -10.00
N TYR A 291 9.77 -17.86 -9.76
CA TYR A 291 8.91 -16.90 -10.45
C TYR A 291 9.18 -16.84 -11.96
N ASP A 292 10.45 -16.85 -12.37
CA ASP A 292 10.82 -16.86 -13.79
C ASP A 292 10.41 -18.17 -14.48
N GLU A 293 10.56 -19.30 -13.78
CA GLU A 293 10.16 -20.63 -14.28
C GLU A 293 8.63 -20.72 -14.46
N LEU A 294 7.87 -20.17 -13.52
CA LEU A 294 6.42 -20.08 -13.60
C LEU A 294 5.99 -19.07 -14.67
N GLY A 295 6.71 -17.97 -14.79
CA GLY A 295 6.52 -16.91 -15.78
C GLY A 295 5.23 -16.11 -15.59
N TYR A 296 4.85 -15.44 -16.68
CA TYR A 296 3.75 -14.48 -16.73
C TYR A 296 2.84 -14.81 -17.92
N THR A 297 1.59 -14.36 -17.84
CA THR A 297 0.75 -14.11 -19.03
C THR A 297 1.01 -12.69 -19.52
N ALA A 298 0.31 -12.27 -20.58
CA ALA A 298 0.38 -10.88 -21.03
C ALA A 298 -0.05 -9.85 -19.97
N LYS A 299 -0.80 -10.26 -18.92
CA LYS A 299 -1.39 -9.33 -17.94
C LYS A 299 -1.21 -9.73 -16.47
N THR A 300 -0.81 -10.96 -16.19
CA THR A 300 -0.81 -11.52 -14.83
C THR A 300 0.37 -12.46 -14.58
N PRO A 301 0.95 -12.50 -13.37
CA PRO A 301 1.90 -13.54 -13.00
C PRO A 301 1.22 -14.90 -12.90
N ARG A 302 1.96 -15.98 -13.16
CA ARG A 302 1.50 -17.36 -12.96
C ARG A 302 1.83 -17.90 -11.56
N TRP A 303 2.59 -17.15 -10.78
CA TRP A 303 2.98 -17.45 -9.40
C TRP A 303 2.07 -16.81 -8.35
N ALA A 304 1.05 -16.04 -8.75
CA ALA A 304 0.08 -15.45 -7.83
C ALA A 304 -1.34 -15.41 -8.40
N THR A 305 -2.33 -15.47 -7.52
CA THR A 305 -3.76 -15.33 -7.84
C THR A 305 -4.51 -14.57 -6.75
N ALA A 306 -5.58 -13.90 -7.13
CA ALA A 306 -6.49 -13.22 -6.21
C ALA A 306 -7.79 -14.04 -6.07
N TYR A 307 -8.01 -14.62 -4.90
CA TYR A 307 -9.31 -15.14 -4.52
C TYR A 307 -10.26 -13.98 -4.24
N LYS A 308 -11.30 -13.81 -5.06
CA LYS A 308 -12.33 -12.81 -4.86
C LYS A 308 -13.40 -13.37 -3.94
N PHE A 309 -13.81 -12.57 -2.95
CA PHE A 309 -14.93 -12.98 -2.13
C PHE A 309 -16.18 -13.15 -3.00
N PRO A 310 -17.04 -14.14 -2.68
CA PRO A 310 -18.33 -14.23 -3.33
C PRO A 310 -19.07 -12.90 -3.17
N PRO A 311 -19.74 -12.41 -4.23
CA PRO A 311 -20.57 -11.22 -4.14
C PRO A 311 -21.62 -11.45 -3.04
N GLU A 312 -21.95 -10.40 -2.29
CA GLU A 312 -23.08 -10.46 -1.36
C GLU A 312 -24.36 -10.59 -2.18
N GLU A 313 -25.03 -11.74 -2.05
CA GLU A 313 -26.36 -11.92 -2.61
C GLU A 313 -27.35 -11.17 -1.73
N VAL A 314 -27.95 -10.13 -2.29
CA VAL A 314 -29.01 -9.36 -1.65
C VAL A 314 -30.29 -9.49 -2.48
N GLU A 315 -31.39 -9.76 -1.80
CA GLU A 315 -32.71 -9.73 -2.42
C GLU A 315 -33.22 -8.27 -2.45
N THR A 316 -33.71 -7.84 -3.61
CA THR A 316 -34.33 -6.52 -3.77
C THR A 316 -35.51 -6.62 -4.75
N VAL A 317 -36.36 -5.59 -4.77
CA VAL A 317 -37.53 -5.52 -5.67
C VAL A 317 -37.19 -4.65 -6.87
N LEU A 318 -37.40 -5.18 -8.08
CA LEU A 318 -37.34 -4.41 -9.30
C LEU A 318 -38.59 -3.52 -9.39
N GLU A 319 -38.44 -2.23 -9.10
CA GLU A 319 -39.56 -1.28 -9.10
C GLU A 319 -39.93 -0.77 -10.50
N ASP A 320 -38.94 -0.45 -11.33
CA ASP A 320 -39.17 0.11 -12.67
C ASP A 320 -37.97 -0.13 -13.61
N ILE A 321 -38.19 -0.04 -14.92
CA ILE A 321 -37.15 -0.14 -15.96
C ILE A 321 -37.27 1.07 -16.89
N PHE A 322 -36.20 1.86 -16.96
CA PHE A 322 -36.09 2.98 -17.91
C PHE A 322 -35.24 2.60 -19.12
N PHE A 323 -35.76 2.86 -20.31
CA PHE A 323 -35.05 2.64 -21.56
C PHE A 323 -34.28 3.91 -21.97
N THR A 324 -32.96 3.84 -22.03
CA THR A 324 -32.11 4.91 -22.58
C THR A 324 -31.63 4.53 -23.98
N VAL A 325 -31.81 5.43 -24.95
CA VAL A 325 -31.27 5.26 -26.30
C VAL A 325 -29.82 5.75 -26.33
N GLY A 326 -28.90 4.87 -26.74
CA GLY A 326 -27.49 5.19 -26.93
C GLY A 326 -27.25 6.13 -28.11
N ARG A 327 -26.00 6.60 -28.28
CA ARG A 327 -25.62 7.54 -29.37
C ARG A 327 -25.70 6.96 -30.79
N THR A 328 -26.04 5.68 -30.96
CA THR A 328 -26.12 4.98 -32.25
C THR A 328 -27.55 4.65 -32.59
#